data_AF-A0AAU6B4K0-F1
#
_entry.id   AF-A0AAU6B4K0-F1
#
_cell.length_a   1.000
_cell.length_b   1.000
_cell.length_c   1.000
_cell.angle_alpha   90.00
_cell.angle_beta   90.00
_cell.angle_gamma   90.00
#
_symmetry.space_group_name_H-M   'P 1'
#
loop_
_entity.id
_entity.type
_entity.pdbx_description
1 polymer ?
#
loop_
_entity_poly.entity_id
_entity_poly.type
_entity_poly.pdbx_seq_one_letter_code
_entity_poly.pdbx_strand_id
1 'polypeptide(L)'
;MSASGALGDPGDVLGAVRVALAELDLDGEDQAAIALALRLGSAIDAEDSGRTLAELAGKLLAVLNDLGATPAARKAVLPKGGPPERSPQQKAKDDLRARRAARAGAS
;
A
#
# COMPACT_ATOMS: atom_id res chain seq x y z
N MET A 1 1.34 33.87 -3.39
CA MET A 1 0.95 32.92 -4.45
C MET A 1 1.45 31.55 -4.03
N SER A 2 0.61 30.80 -3.31
CA SER A 2 0.98 29.48 -2.77
C SER A 2 0.54 28.39 -3.75
N ALA A 3 1.51 27.68 -4.29
CA ALA A 3 1.32 26.55 -5.19
C ALA A 3 0.96 25.27 -4.40
N SER A 4 -0.21 25.24 -3.78
CA SER A 4 -0.74 24.08 -3.06
C SER A 4 -2.09 23.66 -3.65
N GLY A 5 -2.09 23.33 -4.95
CA GLY A 5 -3.31 23.02 -5.70
C GLY A 5 -3.30 21.66 -6.41
N ALA A 6 -2.28 20.82 -6.20
CA ALA A 6 -2.10 19.59 -7.00
C ALA A 6 -2.59 18.31 -6.29
N LEU A 7 -2.82 18.36 -4.99
CA LEU A 7 -3.42 17.28 -4.20
C LEU A 7 -4.56 17.95 -3.42
N GLY A 8 -5.79 17.48 -3.60
CA GLY A 8 -6.98 18.08 -2.97
C GLY A 8 -6.80 18.23 -1.46
N ASP A 9 -7.47 19.22 -0.87
CA ASP A 9 -7.49 19.40 0.58
C ASP A 9 -7.91 18.09 1.25
N PRO A 10 -7.13 17.49 2.17
CA PRO A 10 -7.52 16.27 2.87
C PRO A 10 -8.76 16.45 3.75
N GLY A 11 -9.33 17.66 3.83
CA GLY A 11 -10.60 17.95 4.49
C GLY A 11 -11.83 17.29 3.85
N ASP A 12 -11.77 16.88 2.57
CA ASP A 12 -12.88 16.21 1.88
C ASP A 12 -12.58 14.73 1.54
N VAL A 13 -13.64 13.94 1.30
CA VAL A 13 -13.52 12.49 1.11
C VAL A 13 -12.77 12.18 -0.18
N LEU A 14 -13.02 12.93 -1.25
CA LEU A 14 -12.30 12.77 -2.51
C LEU A 14 -10.79 13.01 -2.38
N GLY A 15 -10.39 14.04 -1.63
CA GLY A 15 -9.00 14.37 -1.32
C GLY A 15 -8.32 13.22 -0.57
N ALA A 16 -8.98 12.70 0.48
CA ALA A 16 -8.49 11.56 1.23
C ALA A 16 -8.34 10.29 0.36
N VAL A 17 -9.30 10.01 -0.52
CA VAL A 17 -9.23 8.88 -1.46
C VAL A 17 -8.07 9.03 -2.43
N ARG A 18 -7.84 10.24 -2.97
CA ARG A 18 -6.69 10.50 -3.88
C ARG A 18 -5.36 10.23 -3.21
N VAL A 19 -5.18 10.70 -1.96
CA VAL A 19 -3.96 10.44 -1.19
C VAL A 19 -3.78 8.95 -0.97
N ALA A 20 -4.84 8.24 -0.55
CA ALA A 20 -4.77 6.80 -0.32
C ALA A 20 -4.40 6.00 -1.58
N LEU A 21 -4.99 6.33 -2.73
CA LEU A 21 -4.69 5.67 -4.00
C LEU A 21 -3.25 5.92 -4.48
N ALA A 22 -2.69 7.10 -4.21
CA ALA A 22 -1.32 7.43 -4.58
C ALA A 22 -0.26 6.66 -3.76
N GLU A 23 -0.63 6.14 -2.59
CA GLU A 23 0.25 5.31 -1.75
C GLU A 23 0.24 3.83 -2.14
N LEU A 24 -0.66 3.41 -3.02
CA LEU A 24 -0.80 2.02 -3.45
C LEU A 24 -0.01 1.77 -4.75
N ASP A 25 0.61 0.60 -4.83
CA ASP A 25 1.23 0.11 -6.06
C ASP A 25 0.13 -0.53 -6.93
N LEU A 26 -0.54 0.29 -7.72
CA LEU A 26 -1.68 -0.09 -8.56
C LEU A 26 -1.26 -0.21 -10.02
N ASP A 27 -1.84 -1.16 -10.74
CA ASP A 27 -1.49 -1.43 -12.14
C ASP A 27 -2.60 -1.01 -13.13
N GLY A 28 -2.47 -1.50 -14.37
CA GLY A 28 -3.43 -1.22 -15.43
C GLY A 28 -4.79 -1.89 -15.22
N GLU A 29 -4.83 -3.02 -14.50
CA GLU A 29 -6.06 -3.78 -14.22
C GLU A 29 -6.92 -3.05 -13.18
N ASP A 30 -6.29 -2.27 -12.30
CA ASP A 30 -6.94 -1.48 -11.25
C ASP A 30 -7.63 -0.19 -11.74
N GLN A 31 -7.41 0.24 -12.99
CA GLN A 31 -7.87 1.55 -13.48
C GLN A 31 -9.40 1.74 -13.37
N ALA A 32 -10.16 0.67 -13.57
CA ALA A 32 -11.61 0.71 -13.43
C ALA A 32 -12.03 0.94 -11.97
N ALA A 33 -11.35 0.30 -11.02
CA ALA A 33 -11.60 0.44 -9.59
C ALA A 33 -11.13 1.82 -9.07
N ILE A 34 -9.99 2.32 -9.55
CA ILE A 34 -9.52 3.69 -9.29
C ILE A 34 -10.58 4.71 -9.73
N ALA A 35 -11.05 4.61 -10.97
CA ALA A 35 -12.06 5.53 -11.51
C ALA A 35 -13.36 5.46 -10.70
N LEU A 36 -13.77 4.28 -10.25
CA LEU A 36 -14.95 4.09 -9.42
C LEU A 36 -14.78 4.73 -8.03
N ALA A 37 -13.64 4.51 -7.37
CA ALA A 37 -13.34 5.10 -6.06
C ALA A 37 -13.39 6.63 -6.11
N LEU A 38 -12.80 7.24 -7.15
CA LEU A 38 -12.81 8.69 -7.34
C LEU A 38 -14.24 9.24 -7.58
N ARG A 39 -15.06 8.52 -8.36
CA ARG A 39 -16.47 8.91 -8.58
C ARG A 39 -17.29 8.83 -7.30
N LEU A 40 -17.09 7.77 -6.51
CA LEU A 40 -17.78 7.60 -5.23
C LEU A 40 -17.36 8.66 -4.22
N GLY A 41 -16.06 8.98 -4.11
CA GLY A 41 -15.57 10.07 -3.27
C GLY A 41 -16.23 11.41 -3.62
N SER A 42 -16.23 11.77 -4.91
CA SER A 42 -16.89 13.00 -5.38
C SER A 42 -18.40 13.01 -5.13
N ALA A 43 -19.07 11.86 -5.21
CA ALA A 43 -20.50 11.76 -4.93
C ALA A 43 -20.82 11.89 -3.44
N ILE A 44 -19.94 11.39 -2.56
CA ILE A 44 -20.09 11.53 -1.11
C ILE A 44 -19.95 12.99 -0.69
N ASP A 45 -18.96 13.71 -1.24
CA ASP A 45 -18.75 15.13 -0.90
C ASP A 45 -19.91 16.03 -1.34
N ALA A 46 -20.72 15.59 -2.30
CA ALA A 46 -21.88 16.32 -2.81
C ALA A 46 -23.22 15.85 -2.22
N GLU A 47 -23.22 14.86 -1.32
CA GLU A 47 -24.44 14.24 -0.80
C GLU A 47 -24.77 14.73 0.61
N ASP A 48 -26.00 15.21 0.79
CA ASP A 48 -26.52 15.72 2.07
C ASP A 48 -27.45 14.72 2.79
N SER A 49 -27.94 13.70 2.08
CA SER A 49 -28.79 12.65 2.63
C SER A 49 -27.96 11.62 3.39
N GLY A 50 -28.14 11.56 4.71
CA GLY A 50 -27.43 10.59 5.56
C GLY A 50 -27.62 9.13 5.16
N ARG A 51 -28.79 8.76 4.60
CA ARG A 51 -29.01 7.38 4.09
C ARG A 51 -28.16 7.11 2.85
N THR A 52 -28.20 8.01 1.87
CA THR A 52 -27.46 7.85 0.62
C THR A 52 -25.95 7.89 0.90
N LEU A 53 -25.52 8.77 1.80
CA LEU A 53 -24.14 8.86 2.25
C LEU A 53 -23.64 7.54 2.85
N ALA A 54 -24.42 6.89 3.72
CA ALA A 54 -24.05 5.60 4.29
C ALA A 54 -23.93 4.50 3.22
N GLU A 55 -24.84 4.47 2.25
CA GLU A 55 -24.80 3.52 1.13
C GLU A 55 -23.58 3.74 0.23
N LEU A 56 -23.27 5.00 -0.10
CA LEU A 56 -22.10 5.37 -0.91
C LEU A 56 -20.78 5.09 -0.18
N ALA A 57 -20.71 5.41 1.12
CA ALA A 57 -19.55 5.12 1.95
C ALA A 57 -19.28 3.61 2.03
N GLY A 58 -20.32 2.78 2.18
CA GLY A 58 -20.17 1.33 2.16
C GLY A 58 -19.60 0.80 0.83
N LYS A 59 -20.09 1.32 -0.30
CA LYS A 59 -19.57 0.97 -1.63
C LYS A 59 -18.12 1.42 -1.83
N LEU A 60 -17.78 2.63 -1.37
CA LEU A 60 -16.42 3.14 -1.45
C LEU A 60 -15.45 2.26 -0.65
N LEU A 61 -15.82 1.87 0.57
CA LEU A 61 -15.01 0.99 1.40
C LEU A 61 -14.81 -0.39 0.75
N ALA A 62 -15.80 -0.92 0.04
CA ALA A 62 -15.66 -2.18 -0.70
C ALA A 62 -14.61 -2.05 -1.82
N VAL A 63 -14.69 -0.98 -2.63
CA VAL A 63 -13.71 -0.72 -3.71
C VAL A 63 -12.30 -0.53 -3.16
N LEU A 64 -12.17 0.25 -2.08
CA LEU A 64 -10.88 0.45 -1.41
C LEU A 64 -10.31 -0.85 -0.84
N ASN A 65 -11.17 -1.75 -0.33
CA ASN A 65 -10.74 -3.05 0.14
C ASN A 65 -10.25 -3.95 -1.01
N ASP A 66 -10.95 -3.94 -2.14
CA ASP A 66 -10.56 -4.71 -3.33
C ASP A 66 -9.24 -4.22 -3.92
N LEU A 67 -8.98 -2.91 -3.87
CA LEU A 67 -7.68 -2.29 -4.21
C LEU A 67 -6.59 -2.52 -3.17
N GLY A 68 -6.87 -3.24 -2.08
CA GLY A 68 -5.89 -3.50 -1.03
C GLY A 68 -5.58 -2.30 -0.14
N ALA A 69 -6.41 -1.24 -0.11
CA ALA A 69 -6.27 -0.07 0.75
C ALA A 69 -6.61 -0.36 2.23
N THR A 70 -6.20 -1.51 2.75
CA THR A 70 -6.51 -1.96 4.11
C THR A 70 -5.36 -1.66 5.07
N PRO A 71 -5.65 -1.46 6.38
CA PRO A 71 -4.60 -1.35 7.40
C PRO A 71 -3.68 -2.58 7.45
N ALA A 72 -4.17 -3.75 7.04
CA ALA A 72 -3.39 -4.99 6.97
C ALA A 72 -2.39 -4.97 5.81
N ALA A 73 -2.78 -4.47 4.64
CA ALA A 73 -1.89 -4.30 3.50
C ALA A 73 -0.78 -3.27 3.78
N ARG A 74 -1.12 -2.14 4.42
CA ARG A 74 -0.10 -1.14 4.84
C ARG A 74 0.93 -1.73 5.81
N LYS A 75 0.52 -2.65 6.71
CA LYS A 75 1.43 -3.36 7.62
C LYS A 75 2.28 -4.44 6.94
N ALA A 76 1.84 -4.98 5.81
CA ALA A 76 2.60 -5.96 5.04
C ALA A 76 3.77 -5.32 4.25
N VAL A 77 3.65 -4.04 3.89
CA VAL A 77 4.69 -3.26 3.18
C VAL A 77 5.78 -2.76 4.13
N LEU A 78 5.53 -2.70 5.44
CA LEU A 78 6.60 -2.45 6.42
C LEU A 78 7.57 -3.64 6.37
N PRO A 79 8.84 -3.44 5.95
CA PRO A 79 9.83 -4.50 6.09
C PRO A 79 9.87 -4.86 7.57
N LYS A 80 9.52 -6.10 7.89
CA LYS A 80 9.71 -6.65 9.23
C LYS A 80 11.19 -6.40 9.57
N GLY A 81 11.45 -5.39 10.40
CA GLY A 81 12.77 -4.87 10.73
C GLY A 81 13.56 -5.83 11.61
N GLY A 82 13.73 -7.06 11.16
CA GLY A 82 14.72 -8.00 11.65
C GLY A 82 15.70 -8.29 10.51
N PRO A 83 17.00 -8.47 10.82
CA PRO A 83 17.93 -9.03 9.84
C PRO A 83 17.29 -10.30 9.25
N PRO A 84 17.40 -10.56 7.94
CA PRO A 84 16.88 -11.79 7.37
C PRO A 84 17.45 -12.94 8.21
N GLU A 85 16.58 -13.69 8.89
CA GLU A 85 16.98 -14.95 9.50
C GLU A 85 17.57 -15.78 8.38
N ARG A 86 18.90 -15.90 8.38
CA ARG A 86 19.61 -16.63 7.32
C ARG A 86 19.02 -18.02 7.28
N SER A 87 18.53 -18.41 6.10
CA SER A 87 17.97 -19.73 5.94
C SER A 87 19.03 -20.78 6.31
N PRO A 88 18.65 -21.98 6.80
CA PRO A 88 19.60 -23.04 7.13
C PRO A 88 20.59 -23.34 5.99
N GLN A 89 20.15 -23.16 4.73
CA GLN A 89 20.98 -23.35 3.54
C GLN A 89 22.05 -22.26 3.37
N GLN A 90 21.77 -21.01 3.76
CA GLN A 90 22.75 -19.92 3.72
C GLN A 90 23.83 -20.13 4.79
N LYS A 91 23.44 -20.54 6.00
CA LYS A 91 24.40 -20.92 7.07
C LYS A 91 25.33 -22.05 6.62
N ALA A 92 24.77 -23.11 6.02
CA ALA A 92 25.58 -24.23 5.51
C ALA A 92 26.60 -23.80 4.43
N LYS A 93 26.22 -22.85 3.56
CA LYS A 93 27.13 -22.30 2.52
C LYS A 93 28.24 -21.45 3.13
N ASP A 94 27.93 -20.62 4.13
CA ASP A 94 28.90 -19.80 4.83
C ASP A 94 29.92 -20.66 5.59
N ASP A 95 29.46 -21.69 6.30
CA ASP A 95 30.33 -22.65 6.99
C ASP A 95 31.26 -23.36 6.01
N LEU A 96 30.75 -23.75 4.84
CA LEU A 96 31.53 -24.42 3.82
C LEU A 96 32.58 -23.48 3.19
N ARG A 97 32.26 -22.19 3.00
CA ARG A 97 33.22 -21.16 2.56
C ARG A 97 34.30 -20.92 3.61
N ALA A 98 33.93 -20.79 4.89
CA ALA A 98 34.88 -20.61 5.99
C ALA A 98 35.86 -21.79 6.10
N ARG A 99 35.36 -23.03 6.00
CA ARG A 99 36.20 -24.25 5.99
C ARG A 99 37.16 -24.29 4.80
N ARG A 100 36.75 -23.82 3.62
CA ARG A 100 37.62 -23.75 2.44
C ARG A 100 38.69 -22.68 2.59
N ALA A 101 38.34 -21.50 3.11
CA ALA A 101 39.30 -20.43 3.37
C ALA A 101 40.36 -20.84 4.40
N ALA A 102 39.96 -21.51 5.49
CA ALA A 102 40.89 -22.04 6.49
C ALA A 102 41.85 -23.10 5.93
N ARG A 103 41.42 -23.90 4.95
CA ARG A 103 42.29 -24.86 4.26
C ARG A 103 43.22 -24.20 3.24
N ALA A 104 42.80 -23.11 2.60
CA ALA A 104 43.59 -22.39 1.62
C ALA A 104 44.68 -21.49 2.24
N GLY A 105 44.54 -21.11 3.52
CA GLY A 105 45.54 -20.34 4.28
C GLY A 105 46.50 -21.17 5.14
N ALA A 106 46.44 -22.50 5.07
CA ALA A 106 47.29 -23.42 5.82
C ALA A 106 48.38 -24.07 4.94
N SER A 107 48.88 -23.36 3.94
CA SER A 107 49.99 -23.76 3.06
C SER A 107 51.02 -22.65 2.96
#